data_AF-A0A4Q3CSY4-F1
#
_entry.id   AF-A0A4Q3CSY4-F1
#
_cell.length_a   1.000
_cell.length_b   1.000
_cell.length_c   1.000
_cell.angle_alpha   90.00
_cell.angle_beta   90.00
_cell.angle_gamma   90.00
#
_symmetry.space_group_name_H-M   'P 1'
#
loop_
_entity.id
_entity.type
_entity.pdbx_description
1 polymer ?
#
loop_
_entity_poly.entity_id
_entity_poly.type
_entity_poly.pdbx_seq_one_letter_code
_entity_poly.pdbx_strand_id
1 'polypeptide(L)'
;MNRLLKASLLLLLCPKLHAQSLPVTDSLQLWLDGSEVSTTNPANNSPISSWKDKSPKNRTVSLLSGQTAATFRTNQINAKPAVRFNRTTATLGTVFMYRPWISGRIA
;
A
#
# COMPACT_ATOMS: atom_id res chain seq x y z
N MET A 1 33.38 -29.79 7.40
CA MET A 1 33.47 -28.42 6.87
C MET A 1 32.52 -28.18 5.66
N ASN A 2 31.28 -28.71 5.65
CA ASN A 2 30.42 -28.67 4.44
C ASN A 2 29.04 -28.03 4.66
N ARG A 3 28.77 -27.44 5.85
CA ARG A 3 27.50 -26.75 6.12
C ARG A 3 27.57 -25.25 5.84
N LEU A 4 28.75 -24.65 5.92
CA LEU A 4 29.01 -23.24 5.59
C LEU A 4 29.05 -23.00 4.08
N LEU A 5 29.57 -23.93 3.27
CA LEU A 5 29.54 -23.83 1.81
C LEU A 5 28.12 -23.96 1.23
N LYS A 6 27.23 -24.75 1.86
CA LYS A 6 25.83 -24.87 1.42
C LYS A 6 25.00 -23.61 1.69
N ALA A 7 25.27 -22.89 2.78
CA ALA A 7 24.63 -21.60 3.06
C ALA A 7 25.06 -20.51 2.05
N SER A 8 26.34 -20.51 1.66
CA SER A 8 26.88 -19.55 0.69
C SER A 8 26.36 -19.79 -0.74
N LEU A 9 26.13 -21.04 -1.13
CA LEU A 9 25.59 -21.36 -2.47
C LEU A 9 24.08 -21.08 -2.57
N LEU A 10 23.33 -21.13 -1.47
CA LEU A 10 21.89 -20.84 -1.44
C LEU A 10 21.59 -19.33 -1.56
N LEU A 11 22.49 -18.46 -1.11
CA LEU A 11 22.40 -17.00 -1.26
C LEU A 11 22.68 -16.51 -2.70
N LEU A 12 23.37 -17.32 -3.52
CA LEU A 12 23.70 -17.00 -4.92
C LEU A 12 22.57 -17.33 -5.91
N LEU A 13 21.54 -18.06 -5.47
CA LEU A 13 20.35 -18.39 -6.28
C LEU A 13 19.10 -17.57 -5.91
N CYS A 14 19.21 -16.60 -5.00
CA CYS A 14 18.12 -15.64 -4.81
C CYS A 14 17.95 -14.88 -6.13
N PRO A 15 16.82 -15.00 -6.86
CA PRO A 15 16.51 -13.99 -7.84
C PRO A 15 16.61 -12.67 -7.07
N LYS A 16 17.40 -11.72 -7.57
CA LYS A 16 17.42 -10.36 -7.04
C LYS A 16 15.97 -10.02 -6.78
N LEU A 17 15.65 -9.71 -5.53
CA LEU A 17 14.37 -9.09 -5.23
C LEU A 17 14.37 -7.84 -6.10
N HIS A 18 13.66 -7.87 -7.22
CA HIS A 18 13.55 -6.72 -8.09
C HIS A 18 12.65 -5.76 -7.33
N ALA A 19 13.26 -4.98 -6.43
CA ALA A 19 12.67 -3.75 -5.99
C ALA A 19 12.31 -3.00 -7.26
N GLN A 20 11.01 -2.82 -7.51
CA GLN A 20 10.53 -2.05 -8.64
C GLN A 20 11.25 -0.71 -8.59
N SER A 21 12.17 -0.46 -9.53
CA SER A 21 12.86 0.82 -9.59
C SER A 21 11.78 1.84 -9.91
N LEU A 22 11.49 2.69 -8.93
CA LEU A 22 10.51 3.74 -9.08
C LEU A 22 10.98 4.65 -10.23
N PRO A 23 10.19 4.79 -11.32
CA PRO A 23 10.58 5.63 -12.44
C PRO A 23 10.64 7.11 -12.07
N VAL A 24 10.02 7.50 -10.94
CA VAL A 24 10.07 8.84 -10.35
C VAL A 24 10.38 8.69 -8.86
N THR A 25 11.60 9.04 -8.47
CA THR A 25 12.01 9.09 -7.05
C THR A 25 12.10 10.51 -6.52
N ASP A 26 12.41 11.47 -7.40
CA ASP A 26 12.57 12.86 -7.01
C ASP A 26 11.19 13.48 -6.78
N SER A 27 11.01 14.04 -5.58
CA SER A 27 9.78 14.70 -5.15
C SER A 27 8.51 13.83 -5.09
N LEU A 28 8.58 12.51 -5.29
CA LEU A 28 7.43 11.62 -5.10
C LEU A 28 6.95 11.65 -3.64
N GLN A 29 5.75 12.17 -3.42
CA GLN A 29 5.21 12.37 -2.08
C GLN A 29 4.40 11.17 -1.56
N LEU A 30 3.83 10.38 -2.46
CA LEU A 30 2.90 9.30 -2.16
C LEU A 30 2.82 8.32 -3.33
N TRP A 31 2.83 7.02 -3.05
CA TRP A 31 2.56 5.97 -4.02
C TRP A 31 1.67 4.89 -3.39
N LEU A 32 0.39 4.90 -3.79
CA LEU A 32 -0.62 3.95 -3.34
C LEU A 32 -0.87 2.94 -4.46
N ASP A 33 -0.48 1.69 -4.22
CA ASP A 33 -0.63 0.59 -5.16
C ASP A 33 -1.92 -0.19 -4.85
N GLY A 34 -2.87 -0.19 -5.79
CA GLY A 34 -4.16 -0.87 -5.61
C GLY A 34 -4.05 -2.39 -5.56
N SER A 35 -2.91 -2.94 -5.98
CA SER A 35 -2.60 -4.37 -5.89
C SER A 35 -1.89 -4.75 -4.59
N GLU A 36 -1.43 -3.78 -3.79
CA GLU A 36 -0.78 -3.99 -2.49
C GLU A 36 -1.20 -2.88 -1.53
N VAL A 37 -2.35 -3.05 -0.88
CA VAL A 37 -2.88 -2.06 0.09
C VAL A 37 -2.22 -2.17 1.46
N SER A 38 -1.65 -3.33 1.78
CA SER A 38 -0.98 -3.66 3.05
C SER A 38 0.08 -4.75 2.80
N THR A 39 0.91 -5.06 3.80
CA THR A 39 1.92 -6.15 3.68
C THR A 39 1.29 -7.49 3.30
N THR A 40 0.11 -7.77 3.86
CA THR A 40 -0.76 -8.86 3.43
C THR A 40 -2.09 -8.23 3.06
N ASN A 41 -2.47 -8.31 1.78
CA ASN A 41 -3.74 -7.77 1.33
C ASN A 41 -4.91 -8.45 2.04
N PRO A 42 -5.99 -7.70 2.34
CA PRO A 42 -7.20 -8.27 2.90
C PRO A 42 -7.93 -9.14 1.86
N ALA A 43 -8.94 -9.88 2.32
CA ALA A 43 -9.74 -10.72 1.43
C ALA A 43 -10.57 -9.87 0.44
N ASN A 44 -11.06 -10.53 -0.62
CA ASN A 44 -11.96 -9.88 -1.57
C ASN A 44 -13.22 -9.36 -0.85
N ASN A 45 -13.64 -8.14 -1.18
CA ASN A 45 -14.74 -7.40 -0.54
C ASN A 45 -14.49 -6.89 0.87
N SER A 46 -13.31 -7.09 1.44
CA SER A 46 -13.01 -6.52 2.76
C SER A 46 -12.85 -5.00 2.69
N PRO A 47 -13.33 -4.26 3.71
CA PRO A 47 -13.08 -2.83 3.82
C PRO A 47 -11.60 -2.56 4.12
N ILE A 48 -11.09 -1.44 3.61
CA ILE A 48 -9.74 -0.96 3.90
C ILE A 48 -9.80 0.36 4.69
N SER A 49 -9.15 0.37 5.86
CA SER A 49 -9.06 1.54 6.74
C SER A 49 -7.67 2.17 6.75
N SER A 50 -6.68 1.51 6.15
CA SER A 50 -5.35 2.02 5.91
C SER A 50 -4.84 1.57 4.53
N TRP A 51 -3.93 2.35 3.96
CA TRP A 51 -3.28 2.02 2.70
C TRP A 51 -1.79 2.35 2.81
N LYS A 52 -0.97 1.31 2.70
CA LYS A 52 0.49 1.38 2.76
C LYS A 52 1.03 2.22 1.61
N ASP A 53 1.83 3.21 1.95
CA ASP A 53 2.62 3.97 0.98
C ASP A 53 3.87 3.20 0.57
N LYS A 54 4.08 3.04 -0.73
CA LYS A 54 5.27 2.39 -1.30
C LYS A 54 6.34 3.40 -1.72
N SER A 55 6.08 4.70 -1.56
CA SER A 55 7.07 5.73 -1.80
C SER A 55 8.18 5.69 -0.73
N PRO A 56 9.35 6.28 -1.00
CA PRO A 56 10.40 6.43 0.02
C PRO A 56 9.99 7.24 1.25
N LYS A 57 8.84 7.95 1.23
CA LYS A 57 8.36 8.77 2.34
C LYS A 57 7.55 7.97 3.37
N ASN A 58 7.14 6.74 3.08
CA ASN A 58 6.42 5.84 3.99
C ASN A 58 5.19 6.49 4.67
N ARG A 59 4.47 7.36 3.93
CA ARG A 59 3.29 8.09 4.42
C ARG A 59 2.03 7.26 4.31
N THR A 60 2.00 6.12 5.01
CA THR A 60 0.80 5.28 5.10
C THR A 60 -0.40 6.13 5.48
N VAL A 61 -1.46 6.03 4.69
CA VAL A 61 -2.67 6.83 4.86
C VAL A 61 -3.72 6.03 5.60
N SER A 62 -4.55 6.72 6.37
CA SER A 62 -5.68 6.13 7.12
C SER A 62 -6.99 6.77 6.70
N LEU A 63 -8.06 6.00 6.78
CA LEU A 63 -9.42 6.47 6.53
C LEU A 63 -9.73 7.66 7.45
N LEU A 64 -10.27 8.73 6.87
CA LEU A 64 -10.77 9.87 7.65
C LEU A 64 -11.99 9.44 8.48
N SER A 65 -12.02 9.84 9.75
CA SER A 65 -13.13 9.56 10.66
C SER A 65 -14.45 10.04 10.06
N GLY A 66 -15.49 9.20 10.17
CA GLY A 66 -16.81 9.47 9.60
C GLY A 66 -16.97 9.14 8.12
N GLN A 67 -15.91 8.72 7.42
CA GLN A 67 -15.99 8.30 6.03
C GLN A 67 -16.28 6.80 5.89
N THR A 68 -17.01 6.44 4.83
CA THR A 68 -17.19 5.05 4.43
C THR A 68 -15.89 4.49 3.85
N ALA A 69 -15.43 3.35 4.37
CA ALA A 69 -14.24 2.67 3.89
C ALA A 69 -14.35 2.26 2.41
N ALA A 70 -13.22 2.31 1.70
CA ALA A 70 -13.11 1.70 0.38
C ALA A 70 -13.04 0.17 0.54
N THR A 71 -13.30 -0.57 -0.53
CA THR A 71 -13.25 -2.04 -0.53
C THR A 71 -12.11 -2.55 -1.40
N PHE A 72 -11.39 -3.56 -0.91
CA PHE A 72 -10.43 -4.29 -1.71
C PHE A 72 -11.16 -5.30 -2.60
N ARG A 73 -10.86 -5.29 -3.90
CA ARG A 73 -11.51 -6.16 -4.88
C ARG A 73 -10.46 -6.91 -5.68
N THR A 74 -10.52 -8.23 -5.71
CA THR A 74 -9.61 -9.06 -6.51
C THR A 74 -10.13 -9.21 -7.94
N ASN A 75 -9.25 -9.51 -8.90
CA ASN A 75 -9.62 -9.82 -10.29
C ASN A 75 -10.52 -8.75 -10.96
N GLN A 76 -10.13 -7.47 -10.87
CA GLN A 76 -10.92 -6.36 -11.42
C GLN A 76 -10.42 -5.91 -12.79
N ILE A 77 -9.34 -5.13 -12.85
CA ILE A 77 -8.84 -4.55 -14.10
C ILE A 77 -7.68 -5.42 -14.60
N ASN A 78 -7.79 -6.00 -15.80
CA ASN A 78 -6.79 -6.90 -16.37
C ASN A 78 -6.38 -8.02 -15.40
N ALA A 79 -7.38 -8.62 -14.73
CA ALA A 79 -7.21 -9.63 -13.68
C ALA A 79 -6.39 -9.19 -12.45
N LYS A 80 -6.05 -7.89 -12.31
CA LYS A 80 -5.37 -7.37 -11.13
C LYS A 80 -6.36 -6.89 -10.06
N PRO A 81 -5.97 -6.90 -8.78
CA PRO A 81 -6.77 -6.29 -7.73
C PRO A 81 -6.91 -4.77 -7.93
N ALA A 82 -7.97 -4.21 -7.37
CA ALA A 82 -8.22 -2.79 -7.34
C ALA A 82 -8.88 -2.37 -6.02
N VAL A 83 -8.69 -1.10 -5.65
CA VAL A 83 -9.42 -0.46 -4.56
C VAL A 83 -10.65 0.23 -5.12
N ARG A 84 -11.83 -0.15 -4.62
CA ARG A 84 -13.10 0.46 -5.01
C ARG A 84 -13.56 1.45 -3.93
N PHE A 85 -13.56 2.72 -4.29
CA PHE A 85 -14.07 3.81 -3.47
C PHE A 85 -15.59 3.81 -3.50
N ASN A 86 -16.22 4.02 -2.34
CA ASN A 86 -17.65 4.28 -2.31
C ASN A 86 -17.89 5.77 -2.60
N ARG A 87 -18.86 6.08 -3.45
CA ARG A 87 -19.24 7.46 -3.75
C ARG A 87 -20.38 7.89 -2.86
N THR A 88 -20.29 9.09 -2.30
CA THR A 88 -21.41 9.76 -1.61
C THR A 88 -22.09 10.78 -2.51
N THR A 89 -21.33 11.37 -3.44
CA THR A 89 -21.84 12.25 -4.50
C THR A 89 -21.13 11.95 -5.82
N ALA A 90 -21.43 12.73 -6.88
CA ALA A 90 -20.73 12.61 -8.16
C ALA A 90 -19.21 12.88 -8.06
N THR A 91 -18.79 13.70 -7.08
CA THR A 91 -17.40 14.17 -6.92
C THR A 91 -16.77 13.77 -5.57
N LEU A 92 -17.56 13.34 -4.59
CA LEU A 92 -17.09 12.94 -3.26
C LEU A 92 -17.27 11.44 -3.03
N GLY A 93 -16.33 10.87 -2.28
CA GLY A 93 -16.34 9.47 -1.89
C GLY A 93 -15.46 9.20 -0.68
N THR A 94 -14.97 7.96 -0.54
CA THR A 94 -14.02 7.58 0.51
C THR A 94 -12.80 8.52 0.51
N VAL A 95 -12.42 9.02 1.70
CA VAL A 95 -11.25 9.90 1.87
C VAL A 95 -10.23 9.24 2.79
N PHE A 96 -8.99 9.16 2.32
CA PHE A 96 -7.82 8.79 3.12
C PHE A 96 -6.99 10.04 3.40
N MET A 97 -6.34 10.09 4.55
CA MET A 97 -5.38 11.14 4.88
C MET A 97 -4.09 10.55 5.44
N TYR A 98 -2.97 11.22 5.14
CA TYR A 98 -1.76 11.08 5.94
C TYR A 98 -1.87 12.02 7.14
N ARG A 99 -1.79 11.48 8.36
CA ARG A 99 -1.69 12.29 9.58
C ARG A 99 -0.22 12.38 10.00
N PRO A 100 0.49 13.50 9.73
CA PRO A 100 1.74 13.74 10.44
C PRO A 100 1.43 13.80 11.95
N TRP A 101 2.32 13.26 12.78
CA TRP A 101 2.15 13.30 14.23
C TRP A 101 2.21 14.76 14.71
N ILE A 102 1.06 15.41 14.78
CA ILE A 102 0.87 16.64 15.53
C ILE A 102 0.16 16.26 16.82
N SER A 103 0.93 16.07 17.89
CA SER A 103 0.36 16.06 19.23
C SER A 103 -0.26 17.43 19.50
N GLY A 104 -1.57 17.42 19.76
CA GLY A 104 -2.21 18.39 20.64
C GLY A 104 -2.25 19.84 20.17
N ARG A 105 -2.81 20.15 18.98
CA ARG A 105 -3.38 21.49 18.74
C ARG A 105 -4.67 21.44 17.95
N ILE A 106 -5.76 21.27 18.68
CA ILE A 106 -6.97 22.05 18.49
C ILE A 106 -7.39 22.50 19.89
N ALA A 107 -7.31 23.82 20.10
CA ALA A 107 -7.98 24.53 21.18
C ALA A 107 -9.50 24.44 20.99
#